data_AF-A0A348WB17-F1
#
_entry.id   AF-A0A348WB17-F1
#
_cell.length_a   1.000
_cell.length_b   1.000
_cell.length_c   1.000
_cell.angle_alpha   90.00
_cell.angle_beta   90.00
_cell.angle_gamma   90.00
#
_symmetry.space_group_name_H-M   'P 1'
#
loop_
_entity.id
_entity.type
_entity.pdbx_description
1 polymer ?
#
loop_
_entity_poly.entity_id
_entity_poly.type
_entity_poly.pdbx_seq_one_letter_code
_entity_poly.pdbx_strand_id
1 'polypeptide(L)'
;MMNTSNIPYDWSEIETQLRDAIIAMASILQTFGPEDGGSTVENFLGLPVEMAGLEWMSEEEIEGVDPTRHAIYGHARAAWCYAYQQDGLGRFTAETAHELACGLLSGGYAMSDSQSEPTGLDDKNDFALRRVLETAVARWDWSVNGCELTVRQLSLLSNMAEATVRSSLSKEGFRLDPPNTSDKDKSAYTLSSSDARQWLMRRRGFIPNADETAGESESCETHEALSDLSIPFPVAVQMAFESVELSGADGLKVHEDWFDGLTKGKPVAPDLNALIALADALGAPRADFAARGVKYLLELQET
;
A
#
# COMPACT_ATOMS: atom_id res chain seq x y z
N MET A 1 -21.64 8.59 -4.45
CA MET A 1 -21.58 7.46 -5.41
C MET A 1 -20.29 7.62 -6.19
N MET A 2 -19.29 6.78 -5.91
CA MET A 2 -18.06 6.76 -6.69
C MET A 2 -18.37 6.31 -8.11
N ASN A 3 -17.81 7.03 -9.09
CA ASN A 3 -18.08 6.80 -10.50
C ASN A 3 -17.26 5.58 -10.94
N THR A 4 -17.89 4.41 -11.05
CA THR A 4 -17.24 3.15 -11.46
C THR A 4 -16.74 3.18 -12.92
N SER A 5 -17.03 4.23 -13.70
CA SER A 5 -16.69 4.32 -15.13
C SER A 5 -15.19 4.44 -15.45
N ASN A 6 -14.33 4.55 -14.44
CA ASN A 6 -12.90 4.82 -14.61
C ASN A 6 -11.98 3.67 -14.14
N ILE A 7 -12.54 2.57 -13.63
CA ILE A 7 -11.75 1.41 -13.18
C ILE A 7 -11.25 0.65 -14.42
N PRO A 8 -9.92 0.49 -14.60
CA PRO A 8 -9.37 -0.18 -15.78
C PRO A 8 -9.58 -1.69 -15.81
N TYR A 9 -9.54 -2.36 -14.64
CA TYR A 9 -9.61 -3.82 -14.54
C TYR A 9 -10.59 -4.24 -13.44
N ASP A 10 -11.48 -5.16 -13.79
CA ASP A 10 -12.42 -5.77 -12.85
C ASP A 10 -11.72 -6.80 -11.97
N TRP A 11 -12.22 -6.98 -10.75
CA TRP A 11 -11.63 -7.95 -9.83
C TRP A 11 -11.57 -9.38 -10.40
N SER A 12 -12.59 -9.79 -11.16
CA SER A 12 -12.62 -11.13 -11.76
C SER A 12 -11.46 -11.37 -12.72
N GLU A 13 -11.01 -10.35 -13.45
CA GLU A 13 -9.84 -10.45 -14.33
C GLU A 13 -8.55 -10.63 -13.51
N ILE A 14 -8.42 -9.87 -12.43
CA ILE A 14 -7.28 -9.96 -11.50
C ILE A 14 -7.24 -11.31 -10.80
N GLU A 15 -8.39 -11.81 -10.37
CA GLU A 15 -8.55 -13.11 -9.71
C GLU A 15 -8.19 -14.27 -10.64
N THR A 16 -8.49 -14.17 -11.94
CA THR A 16 -8.04 -15.13 -12.95
C THR A 16 -6.51 -15.13 -13.08
N GLN A 17 -5.88 -13.97 -13.27
CA GLN A 17 -4.41 -13.92 -13.38
C GLN A 17 -3.69 -14.34 -12.09
N LEU A 18 -4.32 -14.11 -10.93
CA LEU A 18 -3.83 -14.58 -9.65
C LEU A 18 -3.83 -16.12 -9.58
N ARG A 19 -4.93 -16.74 -10.03
CA ARG A 19 -5.05 -18.19 -10.12
C ARG A 19 -4.00 -18.77 -11.07
N ASP A 20 -3.79 -18.13 -12.21
CA ASP A 20 -2.76 -18.53 -13.18
C ASP A 20 -1.36 -18.51 -12.55
N ALA A 21 -1.04 -17.45 -11.79
CA ALA A 21 0.23 -17.36 -11.06
C ALA A 21 0.38 -18.45 -9.99
N ILE A 22 -0.69 -18.81 -9.28
CA ILE A 22 -0.70 -19.91 -8.29
C ILE A 22 -0.43 -21.24 -9.01
N ILE A 23 -1.10 -21.50 -10.13
CA ILE A 23 -0.88 -22.71 -10.94
C ILE A 23 0.55 -22.76 -11.48
N ALA A 24 1.11 -21.63 -11.91
CA ALA A 24 2.50 -21.53 -12.34
C ALA A 24 3.50 -21.85 -11.22
N MET A 25 3.23 -21.40 -9.98
CA MET A 25 4.04 -21.80 -8.82
C MET A 25 3.92 -23.31 -8.57
N ALA A 26 2.73 -23.87 -8.70
CA ALA A 26 2.51 -25.31 -8.54
C ALA A 26 3.25 -26.13 -9.61
N SER A 27 3.30 -25.65 -10.86
CA SER A 27 4.05 -26.33 -11.94
C SER A 27 5.56 -26.30 -11.68
N ILE A 28 6.10 -25.20 -11.14
CA ILE A 28 7.49 -25.11 -10.67
C ILE A 28 7.74 -26.10 -9.54
N LEU A 29 6.87 -26.15 -8.53
CA LEU A 29 6.99 -27.10 -7.42
C LEU A 29 6.94 -28.55 -7.89
N GLN A 30 6.10 -28.87 -8.87
CA GLN A 30 6.04 -30.22 -9.43
C GLN A 30 7.30 -30.58 -10.22
N THR A 31 7.83 -29.63 -10.98
CA THR A 31 8.95 -29.87 -11.91
C THR A 31 10.30 -29.89 -11.19
N PHE A 32 10.48 -29.03 -10.19
CA PHE A 32 11.79 -28.77 -9.55
C PHE A 32 11.77 -28.93 -8.03
N GLY A 33 10.61 -29.22 -7.44
CA GLY A 33 10.45 -29.41 -6.00
C GLY A 33 10.78 -30.84 -5.54
N PRO A 34 10.33 -31.23 -4.32
CA PRO A 34 10.65 -32.52 -3.74
C PRO A 34 9.97 -33.69 -4.47
N GLU A 35 10.68 -34.82 -4.58
CA GLU A 35 10.14 -36.08 -5.10
C GLU A 35 9.24 -36.78 -4.04
N ASP A 36 8.01 -36.31 -3.88
CA ASP A 36 7.06 -36.80 -2.87
C ASP A 36 5.78 -37.41 -3.44
N GLY A 37 5.82 -37.79 -4.72
CA GLY A 37 4.66 -38.35 -5.42
C GLY A 37 3.53 -37.36 -5.68
N GLY A 38 3.80 -36.05 -5.58
CA GLY A 38 2.83 -34.98 -5.87
C GLY A 38 2.18 -34.38 -4.63
N SER A 39 2.43 -34.92 -3.43
CA SER A 39 1.74 -34.49 -2.20
C SER A 39 1.93 -33.00 -1.88
N THR A 40 3.10 -32.43 -2.20
CA THR A 40 3.38 -31.00 -2.04
C THR A 40 2.48 -30.16 -2.93
N VAL A 41 2.30 -30.57 -4.19
CA VAL A 41 1.48 -29.85 -5.18
C VAL A 41 0.00 -29.96 -4.82
N GLU A 42 -0.47 -31.14 -4.45
CA GLU A 42 -1.86 -31.35 -4.02
C GLU A 42 -2.20 -30.53 -2.77
N ASN A 43 -1.31 -30.51 -1.78
CA ASN A 43 -1.49 -29.70 -0.57
C ASN A 43 -1.47 -28.19 -0.90
N PHE A 44 -0.58 -27.79 -1.79
CA PHE A 44 -0.46 -26.40 -2.23
C PHE A 44 -1.74 -25.94 -2.95
N LEU A 45 -2.19 -26.65 -3.99
CA LEU A 45 -3.38 -26.32 -4.76
C LEU A 45 -4.70 -26.60 -4.03
N GLY A 46 -4.70 -27.55 -3.09
CA GLY A 46 -5.88 -27.97 -2.33
C GLY A 46 -6.78 -28.96 -3.06
N LEU A 47 -6.32 -29.48 -4.19
CA LEU A 47 -6.99 -30.50 -4.97
C LEU A 47 -5.96 -31.42 -5.64
N PRO A 48 -6.31 -32.69 -5.87
CA PRO A 48 -5.43 -33.62 -6.57
C PRO A 48 -5.34 -33.27 -8.04
N VAL A 49 -4.12 -33.21 -8.58
CA VAL A 49 -3.84 -32.99 -10.01
C VAL A 49 -2.77 -33.95 -10.49
N GLU A 50 -2.91 -34.46 -11.72
CA GLU A 50 -1.85 -35.29 -12.33
C GLU A 50 -0.65 -34.42 -12.74
N MET A 51 -0.92 -33.30 -13.41
CA MET A 51 0.09 -32.33 -13.85
C MET A 51 -0.41 -30.91 -13.62
N ALA A 52 0.35 -30.11 -12.89
CA ALA A 52 0.09 -28.71 -12.67
C ALA A 52 0.63 -27.87 -13.84
N GLY A 53 -0.22 -27.03 -14.40
CA GLY A 53 0.12 -26.12 -15.50
C GLY A 53 -1.11 -25.80 -16.33
N LEU A 54 -1.22 -24.58 -16.85
CA LEU A 54 -2.41 -24.13 -17.58
C LEU A 54 -2.69 -24.94 -18.85
N GLU A 55 -1.65 -25.45 -19.50
CA GLU A 55 -1.80 -26.31 -20.69
C GLU A 55 -2.10 -27.78 -20.36
N TRP A 56 -1.97 -28.17 -19.09
CA TRP A 56 -2.04 -29.57 -18.63
C TRP A 56 -3.28 -29.86 -17.81
N MET A 57 -3.81 -28.84 -17.12
CA MET A 57 -5.02 -28.93 -16.33
C MET A 57 -6.26 -28.68 -17.21
N SER A 58 -7.33 -29.40 -16.93
CA SER A 58 -8.66 -29.12 -17.49
C SER A 58 -9.23 -27.81 -16.95
N GLU A 59 -10.21 -27.23 -17.66
CA GLU A 59 -10.93 -26.04 -17.19
C GLU A 59 -11.54 -26.25 -15.80
N GLU A 60 -12.10 -27.43 -15.52
CA GLU A 60 -12.68 -27.78 -14.21
C GLU A 60 -11.63 -27.80 -13.10
N GLU A 61 -10.43 -28.33 -13.37
CA GLU A 61 -9.31 -28.33 -12.41
C GLU A 61 -8.78 -26.92 -12.17
N ILE A 62 -8.67 -26.10 -13.23
CA ILE A 62 -8.29 -24.69 -13.12
C ILE A 62 -9.30 -23.97 -12.25
N GLU A 63 -10.60 -23.99 -12.61
CA GLU A 63 -11.66 -23.34 -11.83
C GLU A 63 -11.75 -23.86 -10.38
N GLY A 64 -11.37 -25.11 -10.12
CA GLY A 64 -11.30 -25.71 -8.80
C GLY A 64 -10.19 -25.17 -7.90
N VAL A 65 -9.16 -24.52 -8.44
CA VAL A 65 -8.11 -23.87 -7.63
C VAL A 65 -8.70 -22.65 -6.94
N ASP A 66 -8.88 -22.76 -5.62
CA ASP A 66 -9.35 -21.68 -4.74
C ASP A 66 -8.20 -20.71 -4.40
N PRO A 67 -8.17 -19.50 -4.99
CA PRO A 67 -7.08 -18.56 -4.75
C PRO A 67 -7.07 -18.05 -3.30
N THR A 68 -8.21 -18.07 -2.60
CA THR A 68 -8.34 -17.53 -1.23
C THR A 68 -7.51 -18.29 -0.19
N ARG A 69 -7.06 -19.51 -0.52
CA ARG A 69 -6.15 -20.31 0.29
C ARG A 69 -4.72 -19.76 0.34
N HIS A 70 -4.37 -18.84 -0.56
CA HIS A 70 -3.03 -18.30 -0.70
C HIS A 70 -2.96 -16.85 -0.20
N ALA A 71 -1.93 -16.50 0.58
CA ALA A 71 -1.77 -15.16 1.13
C ALA A 71 -1.75 -14.04 0.06
N ILE A 72 -1.24 -14.37 -1.13
CA ILE A 72 -1.22 -13.47 -2.30
C ILE A 72 -2.63 -12.95 -2.67
N TYR A 73 -3.70 -13.70 -2.39
CA TYR A 73 -5.08 -13.25 -2.57
C TYR A 73 -5.42 -12.03 -1.73
N GLY A 74 -5.08 -12.07 -0.44
CA GLY A 74 -5.31 -10.97 0.48
C GLY A 74 -4.57 -9.71 0.03
N HIS A 75 -3.30 -9.87 -0.34
CA HIS A 75 -2.48 -8.78 -0.85
C HIS A 75 -3.03 -8.19 -2.16
N ALA A 76 -3.35 -9.03 -3.15
CA ALA A 76 -3.90 -8.59 -4.43
C ALA A 76 -5.25 -7.89 -4.26
N ARG A 77 -6.13 -8.40 -3.37
CA ARG A 77 -7.43 -7.80 -3.10
C ARG A 77 -7.30 -6.45 -2.42
N ALA A 78 -6.43 -6.34 -1.40
CA ALA A 78 -6.15 -5.07 -0.75
C ALA A 78 -5.56 -4.06 -1.74
N ALA A 79 -4.62 -4.49 -2.59
CA ALA A 79 -4.02 -3.68 -3.64
C ALA A 79 -5.06 -3.16 -4.65
N TRP A 80 -5.95 -4.02 -5.14
CA TRP A 80 -7.01 -3.64 -6.07
C TRP A 80 -7.96 -2.62 -5.45
N CYS A 81 -8.41 -2.86 -4.21
CA CYS A 81 -9.26 -1.92 -3.49
C CYS A 81 -8.54 -0.57 -3.29
N TYR A 82 -7.26 -0.57 -2.95
CA TYR A 82 -6.50 0.65 -2.73
C TYR A 82 -6.14 1.39 -4.03
N ALA A 83 -5.70 0.70 -5.06
CA ALA A 83 -5.38 1.29 -6.37
C ALA A 83 -6.58 2.07 -6.95
N TYR A 84 -7.78 1.52 -6.79
CA TYR A 84 -9.02 2.04 -7.36
C TYR A 84 -9.97 2.66 -6.33
N GLN A 85 -9.51 2.84 -5.09
CA GLN A 85 -10.24 3.54 -4.01
C GLN A 85 -11.64 2.94 -3.77
N GLN A 86 -11.72 1.62 -3.78
CA GLN A 86 -12.96 0.85 -3.54
C GLN A 86 -13.13 0.52 -2.06
N ASP A 87 -14.33 0.06 -1.70
CA ASP A 87 -14.61 -0.46 -0.37
C ASP A 87 -13.57 -1.51 0.05
N GLY A 88 -13.03 -1.35 1.26
CA GLY A 88 -11.96 -2.19 1.79
C GLY A 88 -10.54 -1.66 1.56
N LEU A 89 -10.38 -0.44 0.99
CA LEU A 89 -9.07 0.20 0.82
C LEU A 89 -8.24 0.29 2.12
N GLY A 90 -8.88 0.42 3.29
CA GLY A 90 -8.20 0.46 4.59
C GLY A 90 -7.51 -0.85 5.00
N ARG A 91 -7.68 -1.93 4.24
CA ARG A 91 -6.90 -3.17 4.41
C ARG A 91 -5.48 -3.06 3.84
N PHE A 92 -5.23 -2.07 2.99
CA PHE A 92 -3.91 -1.81 2.44
C PHE A 92 -3.10 -1.00 3.46
N THR A 93 -2.12 -1.66 4.07
CA THR A 93 -1.28 -1.11 5.14
C THR A 93 0.16 -0.88 4.65
N ALA A 94 0.98 -0.24 5.48
CA ALA A 94 2.42 -0.12 5.23
C ALA A 94 3.09 -1.50 5.03
N GLU A 95 2.68 -2.50 5.81
CA GLU A 95 3.14 -3.88 5.66
C GLU A 95 2.73 -4.46 4.30
N THR A 96 1.47 -4.25 3.88
CA THR A 96 1.03 -4.69 2.55
C THR A 96 1.85 -4.01 1.45
N ALA A 97 2.07 -2.70 1.54
CA ALA A 97 2.88 -1.96 0.59
C ALA A 97 4.31 -2.52 0.51
N HIS A 98 4.92 -2.84 1.65
CA HIS A 98 6.24 -3.44 1.73
C HIS A 98 6.28 -4.83 1.08
N GLU A 99 5.34 -5.72 1.43
CA GLU A 99 5.25 -7.07 0.84
C GLU A 99 5.05 -7.04 -0.68
N LEU A 100 4.30 -6.06 -1.19
CA LEU A 100 4.16 -5.87 -2.63
C LEU A 100 5.47 -5.40 -3.26
N ALA A 101 6.03 -4.29 -2.79
CA ALA A 101 7.17 -3.64 -3.41
C ALA A 101 8.46 -4.47 -3.30
N CYS A 102 8.76 -4.97 -2.10
CA CYS A 102 9.98 -5.69 -1.79
C CYS A 102 9.84 -7.23 -1.96
N GLY A 103 8.62 -7.75 -1.89
CA GLY A 103 8.33 -9.17 -2.07
C GLY A 103 7.85 -9.48 -3.49
N LEU A 104 6.54 -9.35 -3.72
CA LEU A 104 5.88 -9.85 -4.93
C LEU A 104 6.44 -9.23 -6.23
N LEU A 105 6.57 -7.90 -6.30
CA LEU A 105 7.03 -7.20 -7.50
C LEU A 105 8.54 -7.35 -7.75
N SER A 106 9.29 -7.79 -6.74
CA SER A 106 10.73 -8.03 -6.79
C SER A 106 11.09 -9.51 -7.05
N GLY A 107 10.11 -10.35 -7.41
CA GLY A 107 10.33 -11.76 -7.75
C GLY A 107 10.18 -12.73 -6.58
N GLY A 108 9.53 -12.31 -5.49
CA GLY A 108 9.19 -13.19 -4.35
C GLY A 108 8.11 -14.24 -4.66
N TYR A 109 7.53 -14.21 -5.87
CA TYR A 109 6.59 -15.20 -6.37
C TYR A 109 6.90 -15.56 -7.82
N ALA A 110 6.27 -16.62 -8.34
CA ALA A 110 6.49 -17.11 -9.69
C ALA A 110 6.13 -16.03 -10.73
N MET A 111 7.14 -15.53 -11.45
CA MET A 111 6.94 -14.61 -12.58
C MET A 111 6.67 -15.37 -13.88
N SER A 112 7.11 -16.62 -13.97
CA SER A 112 6.81 -17.56 -15.06
C SER A 112 6.46 -18.92 -14.48
N ASP A 113 5.94 -19.82 -15.31
CA ASP A 113 5.76 -21.23 -14.97
C ASP A 113 7.05 -22.05 -15.20
N SER A 114 6.97 -23.38 -15.04
CA SER A 114 8.11 -24.28 -15.27
C SER A 114 8.59 -24.37 -16.72
N GLN A 115 7.80 -23.88 -17.69
CA GLN A 115 8.14 -23.81 -19.11
C GLN A 115 8.60 -22.41 -19.53
N SER A 116 8.72 -21.47 -18.59
CA SER A 116 9.07 -20.06 -18.83
C SER A 116 7.96 -19.25 -19.49
N GLU A 117 6.71 -19.72 -19.45
CA GLU A 117 5.55 -18.92 -19.87
C GLU A 117 5.23 -17.88 -18.78
N PRO A 118 5.03 -16.60 -19.15
CA PRO A 118 4.91 -15.52 -18.17
C PRO A 118 3.56 -15.54 -17.45
N THR A 119 3.58 -15.17 -16.18
CA THR A 119 2.37 -15.00 -15.34
C THR A 119 1.94 -13.54 -15.29
N GLY A 120 0.79 -13.27 -14.67
CA GLY A 120 0.34 -11.91 -14.37
C GLY A 120 1.28 -11.07 -13.48
N LEU A 121 2.37 -11.66 -12.95
CA LEU A 121 3.41 -10.98 -12.16
C LEU A 121 4.69 -10.69 -12.96
N ASP A 122 4.80 -11.11 -14.22
CA ASP A 122 5.97 -10.86 -15.04
C ASP A 122 6.27 -9.35 -15.21
N ASP A 123 7.54 -8.96 -15.19
CA ASP A 123 7.99 -7.56 -15.22
C ASP A 123 8.13 -6.99 -16.64
N LYS A 124 8.19 -7.85 -17.65
CA LYS A 124 8.33 -7.47 -19.07
C LYS A 124 6.98 -7.31 -19.75
N ASN A 125 5.94 -7.90 -19.17
CA ASN A 125 4.59 -7.87 -19.67
C ASN A 125 3.70 -6.99 -18.80
N ASP A 126 2.92 -6.14 -19.43
CA ASP A 126 2.07 -5.16 -18.75
C ASP A 126 0.71 -5.77 -18.37
N PHE A 127 0.74 -6.92 -17.68
CA PHE A 127 -0.46 -7.65 -17.29
C PHE A 127 -1.28 -6.92 -16.22
N ALA A 128 -2.60 -7.16 -16.20
CA ALA A 128 -3.53 -6.47 -15.31
C ALA A 128 -3.17 -6.61 -13.83
N LEU A 129 -2.80 -7.83 -13.38
CA LEU A 129 -2.38 -8.08 -12.00
C LEU A 129 -1.16 -7.24 -11.61
N ARG A 130 -0.05 -7.33 -12.36
CA ARG A 130 1.15 -6.50 -12.19
C ARG A 130 0.79 -5.01 -12.12
N ARG A 131 -0.01 -4.52 -13.07
CA ARG A 131 -0.43 -3.11 -13.14
C ARG A 131 -1.20 -2.67 -11.90
N VAL A 132 -2.11 -3.50 -11.40
CA VAL A 132 -2.87 -3.19 -10.17
C VAL A 132 -1.94 -3.09 -8.97
N LEU A 133 -1.03 -4.04 -8.81
CA LEU A 133 -0.06 -4.05 -7.71
C LEU A 133 0.86 -2.81 -7.77
N GLU A 134 1.42 -2.51 -8.95
CA GLU A 134 2.25 -1.33 -9.16
C GLU A 134 1.47 -0.02 -8.95
N THR A 135 0.19 0.04 -9.36
CA THR A 135 -0.66 1.21 -9.14
C THR A 135 -0.92 1.44 -7.65
N ALA A 136 -1.13 0.37 -6.87
CA ALA A 136 -1.33 0.47 -5.44
C ALA A 136 -0.07 1.00 -4.73
N VAL A 137 1.11 0.47 -5.08
CA VAL A 137 2.40 0.95 -4.55
C VAL A 137 2.67 2.39 -4.97
N ALA A 138 2.48 2.73 -6.24
CA ALA A 138 2.63 4.10 -6.74
C ALA A 138 1.75 5.10 -5.98
N ARG A 139 0.50 4.71 -5.69
CA ARG A 139 -0.42 5.53 -4.92
C ARG A 139 0.04 5.69 -3.48
N TRP A 140 0.51 4.62 -2.85
CA TRP A 140 1.02 4.64 -1.48
C TRP A 140 2.24 5.56 -1.37
N ASP A 141 3.22 5.38 -2.26
CA ASP A 141 4.43 6.19 -2.29
C ASP A 141 4.12 7.67 -2.45
N TRP A 142 3.18 8.00 -3.33
CA TRP A 142 2.79 9.39 -3.56
C TRP A 142 1.99 10.01 -2.41
N SER A 143 0.98 9.29 -1.92
CA SER A 143 0.01 9.87 -0.98
C SER A 143 0.38 9.74 0.48
N VAL A 144 1.08 8.67 0.84
CA VAL A 144 1.57 8.43 2.21
C VAL A 144 3.01 8.92 2.29
N ASN A 145 3.93 8.36 1.50
CA ASN A 145 5.36 8.68 1.65
C ASN A 145 5.75 10.05 1.07
N GLY A 146 4.86 10.73 0.35
CA GLY A 146 5.16 12.02 -0.29
C GLY A 146 6.21 11.94 -1.39
N CYS A 147 6.49 10.75 -1.91
CA CYS A 147 7.53 10.50 -2.90
C CYS A 147 7.24 11.16 -4.25
N GLU A 148 8.31 11.47 -4.97
CA GLU A 148 8.22 11.83 -6.39
C GLU A 148 7.74 10.65 -7.22
N LEU A 149 7.01 10.96 -8.29
CA LEU A 149 6.45 9.93 -9.16
C LEU A 149 7.21 9.83 -10.47
N THR A 150 7.59 8.62 -10.83
CA THR A 150 8.15 8.29 -12.15
C THR A 150 7.11 8.44 -13.26
N VAL A 151 7.55 8.57 -14.51
CA VAL A 151 6.66 8.54 -15.68
C VAL A 151 5.84 7.25 -15.72
N ARG A 152 6.42 6.11 -15.35
CA ARG A 152 5.69 4.82 -15.25
C ARG A 152 4.57 4.90 -14.20
N GLN A 153 4.86 5.37 -12.99
CA GLN A 153 3.85 5.51 -11.93
C GLN A 153 2.75 6.51 -12.30
N LEU A 154 3.10 7.64 -12.93
CA LEU A 154 2.12 8.58 -13.46
C LEU A 154 1.24 7.94 -14.53
N SER A 155 1.80 7.08 -15.39
CA SER A 155 1.07 6.34 -16.42
C SER A 155 0.04 5.38 -15.82
N LEU A 156 0.41 4.71 -14.73
CA LEU A 156 -0.46 3.80 -13.97
C LEU A 156 -1.59 4.57 -13.31
N LEU A 157 -1.28 5.61 -12.54
CA LEU A 157 -2.27 6.40 -11.80
C LEU A 157 -3.23 7.17 -12.70
N SER A 158 -2.77 7.64 -13.86
CA SER A 158 -3.62 8.36 -14.83
C SER A 158 -4.34 7.44 -15.83
N ASN A 159 -4.04 6.14 -15.82
CA ASN A 159 -4.46 5.18 -16.83
C ASN A 159 -4.14 5.65 -18.27
N MET A 160 -2.91 6.12 -18.48
CA MET A 160 -2.42 6.62 -19.78
C MET A 160 -1.16 5.86 -20.19
N ALA A 161 -0.90 5.76 -21.49
CA ALA A 161 0.39 5.25 -21.97
C ALA A 161 1.53 6.22 -21.61
N GLU A 162 2.71 5.72 -21.24
CA GLU A 162 3.85 6.54 -20.85
C GLU A 162 4.26 7.59 -21.90
N ALA A 163 4.18 7.25 -23.19
CA ALA A 163 4.47 8.18 -24.26
C ALA A 163 3.52 9.39 -24.23
N THR A 164 2.24 9.15 -23.92
CA THR A 164 1.22 10.18 -23.76
C THR A 164 1.47 11.02 -22.51
N VAL A 165 1.87 10.39 -21.40
CA VAL A 165 2.27 11.10 -20.16
C VAL A 165 3.41 12.07 -20.44
N ARG A 166 4.52 11.59 -21.04
CA ARG A 166 5.66 12.43 -21.40
C ARG A 166 5.28 13.60 -22.30
N SER A 167 4.45 13.35 -23.33
CA SER A 167 3.97 14.39 -24.22
C SER A 167 3.10 15.42 -23.49
N SER A 168 2.23 14.98 -22.58
CA SER A 168 1.36 15.84 -21.78
C SER A 168 2.18 16.73 -20.85
N LEU A 169 3.09 16.13 -20.09
CA LEU A 169 3.96 16.86 -19.15
C LEU A 169 4.79 17.93 -19.86
N SER A 170 5.40 17.57 -20.99
CA SER A 170 6.18 18.51 -21.80
C SER A 170 5.34 19.66 -22.36
N LYS A 171 4.11 19.38 -22.86
CA LYS A 171 3.20 20.41 -23.38
C LYS A 171 2.71 21.37 -22.30
N GLU A 172 2.55 20.87 -21.09
CA GLU A 172 2.06 21.63 -19.94
C GLU A 172 3.18 22.34 -19.16
N GLY A 173 4.44 22.16 -19.57
CA GLY A 173 5.59 22.86 -19.02
C GLY A 173 6.15 22.27 -17.72
N PHE A 174 5.77 21.04 -17.37
CA PHE A 174 6.33 20.35 -16.20
C PHE A 174 7.78 19.95 -16.47
N ARG A 175 8.65 20.20 -15.49
CA ARG A 175 10.05 19.79 -15.54
C ARG A 175 10.18 18.41 -14.91
N LEU A 176 10.83 17.51 -15.64
CA LEU A 176 11.16 16.18 -15.17
C LEU A 176 12.62 16.14 -14.70
N ASP A 177 12.85 15.52 -13.57
CA ASP A 177 14.18 15.29 -13.05
C ASP A 177 14.71 13.93 -13.54
N PRO A 178 15.98 13.87 -13.99
CA PRO A 178 16.56 12.63 -14.46
C PRO A 178 16.73 11.65 -13.29
N PRO A 179 16.65 10.33 -13.54
CA PRO A 179 16.88 9.35 -12.49
C PRO A 179 18.29 9.48 -11.90
N ASN A 180 18.44 9.17 -10.62
CA ASN A 180 19.74 9.14 -9.92
C ASN A 180 20.67 8.00 -10.37
N THR A 181 20.23 7.18 -11.32
CA THR A 181 20.99 6.06 -11.88
C THR A 181 21.63 6.43 -13.21
N SER A 182 22.74 5.79 -13.56
CA SER A 182 23.41 5.97 -14.87
C SER A 182 22.57 5.52 -16.07
N ASP A 183 21.47 4.82 -15.82
CA ASP A 183 20.56 4.34 -16.85
C ASP A 183 19.68 5.49 -17.39
N LYS A 184 19.57 5.58 -18.71
CA LYS A 184 18.84 6.66 -19.40
C LYS A 184 17.41 6.25 -19.74
N ASP A 185 16.82 5.36 -18.95
CA ASP A 185 15.42 5.02 -19.14
C ASP A 185 14.55 6.25 -18.88
N LYS A 186 13.78 6.64 -19.91
CA LYS A 186 12.87 7.77 -19.86
C LYS A 186 11.65 7.50 -18.98
N SER A 187 11.36 6.23 -18.66
CA SER A 187 10.31 5.83 -17.73
C SER A 187 10.66 6.21 -16.27
N ALA A 188 11.96 6.27 -15.96
CA ALA A 188 12.49 6.51 -14.62
C ALA A 188 12.66 8.00 -14.25
N TYR A 189 12.34 8.91 -15.18
CA TYR A 189 12.31 10.35 -14.89
C TYR A 189 11.19 10.65 -13.90
N THR A 190 11.48 11.48 -12.91
CA THR A 190 10.54 11.80 -11.83
C THR A 190 9.94 13.18 -11.98
N LEU A 191 8.76 13.34 -11.40
CA LEU A 191 8.04 14.59 -11.23
C LEU A 191 7.82 14.83 -9.75
N SER A 192 8.06 16.06 -9.29
CA SER A 192 7.83 16.45 -7.91
C SER A 192 6.41 16.11 -7.45
N SER A 193 6.24 15.72 -6.18
CA SER A 193 4.94 15.29 -5.66
C SER A 193 3.83 16.35 -5.81
N SER A 194 4.18 17.64 -5.62
CA SER A 194 3.25 18.76 -5.79
C SER A 194 2.79 18.93 -7.25
N ASP A 195 3.73 18.83 -8.20
CA ASP A 195 3.43 18.94 -9.63
C ASP A 195 2.64 17.72 -10.12
N ALA A 196 2.99 16.53 -9.62
CA ALA A 196 2.28 15.30 -9.91
C ALA A 196 0.82 15.38 -9.45
N ARG A 197 0.55 15.88 -8.25
CA ARG A 197 -0.81 16.14 -7.76
C ARG A 197 -1.57 17.09 -8.69
N GLN A 198 -0.97 18.23 -9.03
CA GLN A 198 -1.58 19.22 -9.91
C GLN A 198 -1.90 18.63 -11.30
N TRP A 199 -0.99 17.80 -11.83
CA TRP A 199 -1.13 17.18 -13.14
C TRP A 199 -2.18 16.05 -13.14
N LEU A 200 -2.17 15.17 -12.14
CA LEU A 200 -3.07 14.02 -11.98
C LEU A 200 -4.53 14.46 -11.80
N MET A 201 -4.79 15.48 -10.98
CA MET A 201 -6.14 16.01 -10.72
C MET A 201 -6.84 16.55 -11.98
N ARG A 202 -6.08 16.83 -13.04
CA ARG A 202 -6.62 17.25 -14.35
C ARG A 202 -6.87 16.08 -15.31
N ARG A 203 -6.49 14.86 -14.96
CA ARG A 203 -6.64 13.68 -15.83
C ARG A 203 -7.98 13.00 -15.58
N ARG A 204 -8.71 12.72 -16.65
CA ARG A 204 -9.98 11.99 -16.59
C ARG A 204 -9.84 10.56 -16.04
N GLY A 205 -8.72 9.90 -16.31
CA GLY A 205 -8.46 8.52 -15.88
C GLY A 205 -7.91 8.40 -14.46
N PHE A 206 -7.55 9.52 -13.81
CA PHE A 206 -7.10 9.50 -12.44
C PHE A 206 -8.28 9.30 -11.48
N ILE A 207 -8.10 8.41 -10.52
CA ILE A 207 -9.04 8.18 -9.41
C ILE A 207 -8.46 8.89 -8.17
N PRO A 208 -9.08 9.99 -7.70
CA PRO A 208 -8.64 10.69 -6.49
C PRO A 208 -8.73 9.81 -5.24
N ASN A 209 -7.89 10.09 -4.24
CA ASN A 209 -7.95 9.35 -2.99
C ASN A 209 -9.27 9.62 -2.26
N ALA A 210 -9.84 8.60 -1.62
CA ALA A 210 -11.09 8.70 -0.88
C ALA A 210 -10.99 9.78 0.22
N ASP A 211 -9.85 9.85 0.91
CA ASP A 211 -9.63 10.81 2.00
C ASP A 211 -9.36 12.24 1.51
N GLU A 212 -8.86 12.43 0.28
CA GLU A 212 -8.70 13.78 -0.30
C GLU A 212 -10.05 14.48 -0.59
N THR A 213 -11.15 13.74 -0.60
CA THR A 213 -12.50 14.33 -0.67
C THR A 213 -13.03 14.76 0.71
N ALA A 214 -12.34 14.41 1.78
CA ALA A 214 -12.69 14.68 3.18
C ALA A 214 -11.74 15.73 3.80
N GLY A 215 -11.48 16.83 3.11
CA GLY A 215 -10.71 17.94 3.70
C GLY A 215 -9.21 17.68 3.79
N GLU A 216 -8.46 18.76 3.92
CA GLU A 216 -7.02 18.85 3.74
C GLU A 216 -6.22 17.85 4.60
N SER A 217 -5.32 17.13 3.93
CA SER A 217 -4.40 16.17 4.51
C SER A 217 -3.32 16.86 5.35
N GLU A 218 -3.52 16.92 6.65
CA GLU A 218 -2.46 16.99 7.67
C GLU A 218 -2.38 15.59 8.29
N SER A 219 -1.22 14.90 8.26
CA SER A 219 -0.80 13.83 9.22
C SER A 219 0.06 12.66 8.67
N CYS A 220 0.92 12.82 7.66
CA CYS A 220 1.94 11.77 7.44
C CYS A 220 3.04 11.79 8.51
N GLU A 221 3.64 12.96 8.79
CA GLU A 221 4.69 13.10 9.80
C GLU A 221 4.18 12.75 11.21
N THR A 222 2.94 13.14 11.50
CA THR A 222 2.24 12.87 12.77
C THR A 222 2.04 11.36 12.98
N HIS A 223 1.62 10.63 11.95
CA HIS A 223 1.35 9.20 12.07
C HIS A 223 2.65 8.39 12.20
N GLU A 224 3.72 8.79 11.50
CA GLU A 224 5.03 8.13 11.57
C GLU A 224 5.67 8.31 12.95
N ALA A 225 5.69 9.53 13.48
CA ALA A 225 6.23 9.80 14.82
C ALA A 225 5.46 9.08 15.94
N LEU A 226 4.13 8.97 15.82
CA LEU A 226 3.29 8.29 16.81
C LEU A 226 3.36 6.76 16.72
N SER A 227 3.77 6.21 15.58
CA SER A 227 3.92 4.77 15.36
C SER A 227 5.33 4.26 15.68
N ASP A 228 6.36 5.11 15.65
CA ASP A 228 7.73 4.73 15.99
C ASP A 228 7.91 4.52 17.50
N LEU A 229 8.16 3.26 17.89
CA LEU A 229 8.38 2.84 19.27
C LEU A 229 9.78 3.20 19.81
N SER A 230 10.72 3.56 18.94
CA SER A 230 12.07 4.00 19.34
C SER A 230 12.09 5.41 19.91
N ILE A 231 11.09 6.23 19.56
CA ILE A 231 10.91 7.59 20.06
C ILE A 231 10.24 7.53 21.45
N PRO A 232 10.70 8.28 22.46
CA PRO A 232 9.97 8.39 23.72
C PRO A 232 8.56 8.96 23.51
N PHE A 233 7.55 8.35 24.12
CA PHE A 233 6.14 8.78 24.00
C PHE A 233 5.91 10.31 24.15
N PRO A 234 6.45 11.01 25.17
CA PRO A 234 6.25 12.46 25.30
C PRO A 234 6.81 13.26 24.12
N VAL A 235 7.93 12.81 23.55
CA VAL A 235 8.58 13.45 22.39
C VAL A 235 7.72 13.23 21.14
N ALA A 236 7.22 12.00 20.94
CA ALA A 236 6.33 11.69 19.83
C ALA A 236 5.03 12.52 19.88
N VAL A 237 4.42 12.67 21.07
CA VAL A 237 3.22 13.50 21.26
C VAL A 237 3.51 14.98 20.99
N GLN A 238 4.66 15.49 21.43
CA GLN A 238 5.02 16.90 21.22
C GLN A 238 5.28 17.21 19.75
N MET A 239 6.04 16.36 19.05
CA MET A 239 6.27 16.48 17.60
C MET A 239 4.93 16.45 16.84
N ALA A 240 4.07 15.47 17.17
CA ALA A 240 2.76 15.34 16.58
C ALA A 240 1.88 16.58 16.81
N PHE A 241 1.95 17.18 18.00
CA PHE A 241 1.18 18.37 18.34
C PHE A 241 1.68 19.63 17.63
N GLU A 242 3.00 19.79 17.49
CA GLU A 242 3.64 20.89 16.77
C GLU A 242 3.34 20.85 15.26
N SER A 243 3.18 19.65 14.68
CA SER A 243 2.85 19.47 13.25
C SER A 243 1.41 19.78 12.86
N VAL A 244 0.44 19.82 13.80
CA VAL A 244 -1.00 19.95 13.49
C VAL A 244 -1.50 21.41 13.58
N GLU A 245 -0.59 22.41 13.65
CA GLU A 245 -0.92 23.85 13.86
C GLU A 245 -2.01 24.11 14.93
N LEU A 246 -2.17 23.21 15.92
CA LEU A 246 -3.13 23.33 17.00
C LEU A 246 -2.68 24.45 17.92
N SER A 247 -3.08 25.67 17.58
CA SER A 247 -2.81 26.88 18.33
C SER A 247 -3.56 26.83 19.67
N GLY A 248 -2.94 26.21 20.67
CA GLY A 248 -3.39 26.20 22.06
C GLY A 248 -4.31 25.04 22.43
N ALA A 249 -4.23 24.64 23.69
CA ALA A 249 -5.07 23.60 24.30
C ALA A 249 -6.58 23.92 24.29
N ASP A 250 -7.00 25.11 23.85
CA ASP A 250 -8.41 25.54 23.77
C ASP A 250 -9.27 24.70 22.81
N GLY A 251 -8.66 24.01 21.83
CA GLY A 251 -9.35 23.08 20.93
C GLY A 251 -9.53 21.66 21.50
N LEU A 252 -8.71 21.27 22.47
CA LEU A 252 -8.74 19.95 23.09
C LEU A 252 -9.47 20.03 24.43
N LYS A 253 -10.41 19.11 24.65
CA LYS A 253 -11.05 18.93 25.96
C LYS A 253 -10.10 18.23 26.95
N VAL A 254 -8.85 18.68 27.00
CA VAL A 254 -7.78 18.13 27.83
C VAL A 254 -7.30 19.25 28.75
N HIS A 255 -7.15 18.93 30.04
CA HIS A 255 -6.68 19.91 31.02
C HIS A 255 -5.23 20.32 30.70
N GLU A 256 -4.95 21.62 30.60
CA GLU A 256 -3.64 22.14 30.20
C GLU A 256 -2.52 21.64 31.12
N ASP A 257 -2.72 21.66 32.43
CA ASP A 257 -1.74 21.14 33.40
C ASP A 257 -1.46 19.63 33.23
N TRP A 258 -2.45 18.87 32.78
CA TRP A 258 -2.30 17.43 32.55
C TRP A 258 -1.47 17.18 31.29
N PHE A 259 -1.74 17.93 30.21
CA PHE A 259 -0.97 17.85 28.97
C PHE A 259 0.49 18.33 29.15
N ASP A 260 0.70 19.41 29.90
CA ASP A 260 2.03 19.89 30.27
C ASP A 260 2.80 18.84 31.07
N GLY A 261 2.11 18.16 31.99
CA GLY A 261 2.71 17.09 32.77
C GLY A 261 3.08 15.88 31.92
N LEU A 262 2.20 15.47 31.01
CA LEU A 262 2.45 14.37 30.07
C LEU A 262 3.68 14.63 29.18
N THR A 263 3.77 15.80 28.56
CA THR A 263 4.83 16.17 27.60
C THR A 263 6.16 16.50 28.27
N LYS A 264 6.15 17.11 29.46
CA LYS A 264 7.37 17.44 30.22
C LYS A 264 7.86 16.35 31.17
N GLY A 265 7.22 15.18 31.15
CA GLY A 265 7.60 14.05 32.01
C GLY A 265 7.40 14.32 33.50
N LYS A 266 6.37 15.11 33.85
CA LYS A 266 5.94 15.26 35.25
C LYS A 266 4.91 14.17 35.57
N PRO A 267 4.91 13.63 36.79
CA PRO A 267 3.93 12.63 37.18
C PRO A 267 2.52 13.23 37.17
N VAL A 268 1.64 12.69 36.33
CA VAL A 268 0.22 13.01 36.26
C VAL A 268 -0.60 11.73 36.37
N ALA A 269 -1.85 11.84 36.83
CA ALA A 269 -2.74 10.69 36.92
C ALA A 269 -3.11 10.18 35.51
N PRO A 270 -3.12 8.86 35.27
CA PRO A 270 -3.61 8.29 34.02
C PRO A 270 -5.06 8.71 33.76
N ASP A 271 -5.29 9.40 32.64
CA ASP A 271 -6.62 9.77 32.16
C ASP A 271 -6.83 9.20 30.77
N LEU A 272 -7.56 8.09 30.71
CA LEU A 272 -7.84 7.39 29.47
C LEU A 272 -8.70 8.22 28.50
N ASN A 273 -9.61 9.04 29.02
CA ASN A 273 -10.47 9.86 28.18
C ASN A 273 -9.67 11.00 27.53
N ALA A 274 -8.74 11.59 28.28
CA ALA A 274 -7.81 12.60 27.75
C ALA A 274 -6.88 12.01 26.67
N LEU A 275 -6.36 10.78 26.87
CA LEU A 275 -5.55 10.09 25.87
C LEU A 275 -6.33 9.77 24.59
N ILE A 276 -7.59 9.34 24.72
CA ILE A 276 -8.46 9.08 23.55
C ILE A 276 -8.76 10.40 22.82
N ALA A 277 -9.03 11.48 23.55
CA ALA A 277 -9.26 12.80 22.94
C ALA A 277 -8.02 13.33 22.21
N LEU A 278 -6.82 13.09 22.74
CA LEU A 278 -5.56 13.38 22.05
C LEU A 278 -5.38 12.52 20.80
N ALA A 279 -5.64 11.22 20.89
CA ALA A 279 -5.54 10.33 19.73
C ALA A 279 -6.48 10.79 18.61
N ASP A 280 -7.71 11.19 18.95
CA ASP A 280 -8.68 11.74 18.00
C ASP A 280 -8.19 13.04 17.36
N ALA A 281 -7.63 13.96 18.16
CA ALA A 281 -7.12 15.23 17.65
C ALA A 281 -5.88 15.05 16.76
N LEU A 282 -5.07 14.04 17.02
CA LEU A 282 -3.83 13.75 16.29
C LEU A 282 -4.02 12.74 15.14
N GLY A 283 -5.25 12.27 14.90
CA GLY A 283 -5.54 11.26 13.87
C GLY A 283 -4.92 9.88 14.12
N ALA A 284 -4.62 9.54 15.37
CA ALA A 284 -3.91 8.31 15.75
C ALA A 284 -4.87 7.16 16.11
N PRO A 285 -4.48 5.88 15.92
CA PRO A 285 -5.24 4.74 16.40
C PRO A 285 -5.44 4.77 17.92
N ARG A 286 -6.69 4.97 18.36
CA ARG A 286 -7.06 5.18 19.77
C ARG A 286 -6.49 4.14 20.73
N ALA A 287 -6.60 2.86 20.37
CA ALA A 287 -6.20 1.75 21.25
C ALA A 287 -4.69 1.74 21.48
N ASP A 288 -3.91 1.83 20.41
CA ASP A 288 -2.45 1.76 20.46
C ASP A 288 -1.86 3.01 21.13
N PHE A 289 -2.38 4.19 20.77
CA PHE A 289 -1.97 5.46 21.37
C PHE A 289 -2.26 5.49 22.87
N ALA A 290 -3.48 5.13 23.28
CA ALA A 290 -3.87 5.12 24.69
C ALA A 290 -3.07 4.08 25.49
N ALA A 291 -2.84 2.89 24.94
CA ALA A 291 -2.02 1.86 25.60
C ALA A 291 -0.58 2.35 25.85
N ARG A 292 0.04 2.97 24.84
CA ARG A 292 1.39 3.54 24.95
C ARG A 292 1.44 4.68 25.99
N GLY A 293 0.44 5.56 26.00
CA GLY A 293 0.35 6.66 26.96
C GLY A 293 0.14 6.20 28.40
N VAL A 294 -0.74 5.22 28.63
CA VAL A 294 -0.95 4.63 29.97
C VAL A 294 0.34 3.97 30.48
N LYS A 295 1.02 3.19 29.63
CA LYS A 295 2.30 2.55 29.98
C LYS A 295 3.32 3.58 30.45
N TYR A 296 3.51 4.65 29.68
CA TYR A 296 4.44 5.73 30.03
C TYR A 296 4.08 6.43 31.36
N LEU A 297 2.80 6.73 31.59
CA LEU A 297 2.36 7.37 32.83
C LEU A 297 2.55 6.49 34.07
N LEU A 298 2.42 5.17 33.93
CA LEU A 298 2.68 4.23 35.01
C LEU A 298 4.19 4.15 35.31
N GLU A 299 5.05 4.11 34.29
CA GLU A 299 6.52 4.11 34.45
C GLU A 299 7.02 5.37 35.16
N LEU A 300 6.38 6.52 34.92
CA LEU A 300 6.67 7.79 35.61
C LEU A 300 6.27 7.81 37.09
N GLN A 301 5.31 6.98 37.52
CA GLN A 301 4.89 6.91 38.93
C GLN A 301 5.78 5.99 39.76
N GLU A 302 6.53 5.09 39.12
CA GLU A 302 7.47 4.18 39.76
C GLU A 302 8.86 4.80 39.99
N THR A 303 9.10 6.01 39.48
CA THR A 303 10.38 6.75 39.55
C THR A 303 10.29 7.92 40.53
#